data_AF-A0A9I9CKW5-F1
#
_entry.id   AF-A0A9I9CKW5-F1
#
_cell.length_a   1.000
_cell.length_b   1.000
_cell.length_c   1.000
_cell.angle_alpha   90.00
_cell.angle_beta   90.00
_cell.angle_gamma   90.00
#
_symmetry.space_group_name_H-M   'P 1'
#
loop_
_entity.id
_entity.type
_entity.pdbx_description
1 polymer ?
#
loop_
_entity_poly.entity_id
_entity_poly.type
_entity_poly.pdbx_seq_one_letter_code
_entity_poly.pdbx_strand_id
1 'polypeptide(L)' 'MGPMVTEARTCESPSHRFKGLCFSKNNCGHVCKTEGFHGGHCRGFRRRCFCTKHCV' A
#
# COMPACT_ATOMS: atom_id res chain seq x y z
N MET A 1 -26.76 -10.27 17.62
CA MET A 1 -25.31 -10.09 17.41
C MET A 1 -25.11 -9.83 15.92
N GLY A 2 -24.85 -8.57 15.54
CA GLY A 2 -24.59 -8.23 14.13
C GLY A 2 -23.19 -8.72 13.73
N PRO A 3 -22.92 -8.95 12.43
CA PRO A 3 -21.60 -9.36 11.98
C PRO A 3 -20.61 -8.26 12.36
N MET A 4 -19.63 -8.61 13.19
CA MET A 4 -18.42 -7.80 13.33
C MET A 4 -17.81 -7.76 11.94
N VAL A 5 -17.98 -6.64 11.23
CA VAL A 5 -17.18 -6.34 10.06
C VAL A 5 -15.77 -6.24 10.62
N THR A 6 -15.02 -7.34 10.63
CA THR A 6 -13.58 -7.25 10.77
C THR A 6 -13.20 -6.39 9.58
N GLU A 7 -12.85 -5.12 9.82
CA GLU A 7 -12.18 -4.31 8.82
C GLU A 7 -11.11 -5.23 8.25
N ALA A 8 -11.25 -5.59 6.98
CA ALA A 8 -10.34 -6.52 6.34
C ALA A 8 -8.95 -5.97 6.62
N ARG A 9 -8.14 -6.73 7.36
CA ARG A 9 -6.90 -6.20 7.92
C ARG A 9 -6.07 -5.68 6.76
N THR A 10 -5.86 -4.37 6.67
CA THR A 10 -5.08 -3.83 5.57
C THR A 10 -3.62 -4.04 5.93
N CYS A 11 -2.95 -4.95 5.24
CA CYS A 11 -1.51 -5.07 5.36
C CYS A 11 -0.81 -4.01 4.52
N GLU A 12 0.22 -3.43 5.13
CA GLU A 12 1.15 -2.54 4.46
C GLU A 12 2.46 -3.29 4.20
N SER A 13 3.06 -3.12 3.03
CA SER A 13 4.38 -3.66 2.73
C SER A 13 5.17 -2.68 1.87
N PRO A 14 6.47 -2.50 2.10
CA PRO A 14 7.27 -1.63 1.24
C PRO A 14 7.29 -2.20 -0.18
N SER A 15 7.05 -1.35 -1.18
CA SER A 15 7.16 -1.74 -2.59
C SER A 15 8.60 -2.11 -2.92
N HIS A 16 8.82 -3.24 -3.61
CA HIS A 16 10.16 -3.63 -4.06
C HIS A 16 10.48 -3.02 -5.44
N ARG A 17 9.45 -2.76 -6.24
CA ARG A 17 9.60 -2.14 -7.56
C ARG A 17 9.79 -0.63 -7.51
N PHE A 18 9.25 0.07 -6.50
CA PHE A 18 9.38 1.52 -6.42
C PHE A 18 10.80 1.90 -5.96
N LYS A 19 11.54 2.54 -6.85
CA LYS A 19 12.89 3.05 -6.55
C LYS A 19 12.86 4.57 -6.41
N GLY A 20 13.49 5.07 -5.35
CA GLY A 20 13.62 6.49 -5.08
C GLY A 20 12.55 7.07 -4.15
N LEU A 21 12.45 8.40 -4.14
CA LEU A 21 11.55 9.17 -3.30
C LEU A 21 10.13 9.16 -3.89
N CYS A 22 9.15 8.89 -3.04
CA CYS A 22 7.73 8.85 -3.37
C CYS A 22 7.17 10.27 -3.38
N PHE A 23 7.14 10.87 -4.57
CA PHE A 23 6.56 12.21 -4.78
C PHE A 23 5.07 12.16 -5.09
N SER A 24 4.58 11.03 -5.61
CA SER A 24 3.18 10.87 -6.02
C SER A 24 2.64 9.55 -5.50
N LYS A 25 1.56 9.65 -4.71
CA LYS A 25 0.80 8.51 -4.18
C LYS A 25 0.20 7.69 -5.32
N ASN A 26 -0.21 8.33 -6.42
CA ASN A 26 -0.74 7.65 -7.60
C ASN A 26 0.30 6.74 -8.27
N ASN A 27 1.53 7.23 -8.43
CA ASN A 27 2.62 6.40 -8.99
C ASN A 27 2.93 5.22 -8.07
N CYS A 28 3.00 5.47 -6.76
CA CYS A 28 3.16 4.41 -5.77
C CYS A 28 2.05 3.36 -5.86
N GLY A 29 0.78 3.78 -5.83
CA GLY A 29 -0.35 2.89 -5.97
C GLY A 29 -0.37 2.12 -7.30
N HIS A 30 0.05 2.73 -8.40
CA HIS A 30 0.13 2.05 -9.70
C HIS A 30 1.21 0.95 -9.69
N VAL A 31 2.39 1.24 -9.15
CA VAL A 31 3.46 0.23 -8.97
C VAL A 31 3.00 -0.90 -8.06
N CYS A 32 2.36 -0.57 -6.94
CA CYS A 32 1.80 -1.53 -6.01
C CYS A 32 0.75 -2.44 -6.66
N LYS A 33 -0.10 -1.91 -7.55
CA LYS A 33 -1.03 -2.72 -8.36
C LYS A 33 -0.30 -3.72 -9.24
N THR A 34 0.84 -3.34 -9.84
CA THR A 34 1.67 -4.29 -10.60
C THR A 34 2.37 -5.34 -9.72
N GLU A 35 2.48 -5.10 -8.41
CA GLU A 35 3.01 -6.04 -7.42
C GLU A 35 1.91 -6.93 -6.79
N GLY A 36 0.65 -6.78 -7.21
CA GLY A 36 -0.49 -7.56 -6.67
C GLY A 36 -1.14 -6.96 -5.43
N PHE A 37 -0.88 -5.69 -5.13
CA PHE A 37 -1.53 -4.95 -4.05
C PHE A 37 -2.72 -4.14 -4.59
N HIS A 38 -3.67 -3.79 -3.72
CA HIS A 38 -4.86 -3.04 -4.12
C HIS A 38 -4.60 -1.53 -4.21
N GLY A 39 -3.64 -1.03 -3.42
CA GLY A 39 -3.27 0.38 -3.40
C GLY A 39 -1.87 0.61 -2.83
N GLY A 40 -1.55 1.87 -2.60
CA GLY A 40 -0.30 2.26 -1.96
C GLY A 40 -0.24 3.74 -1.65
N HIS A 41 0.59 4.11 -0.68
CA HIS A 41 0.81 5.51 -0.28
C HIS A 41 2.27 5.79 0.04
N CYS A 42 2.62 7.08 -0.02
CA CYS A 42 3.94 7.55 0.35
C CYS A 42 3.99 7.82 1.87
N ARG A 43 4.93 7.20 2.59
CA ARG A 43 5.10 7.39 4.04
C ARG A 43 6.54 7.75 4.43
N GLY A 44 6.65 8.59 5.46
CA GLY A 44 7.90 8.91 6.16
C GLY A 44 8.75 9.99 5.49
N PHE A 45 9.82 10.40 6.19
CA PHE A 45 10.74 11.45 5.75
C PHE A 45 11.53 11.07 4.48
N ARG A 46 11.89 9.79 4.35
CA ARG A 46 12.51 9.23 3.14
C ARG A 46 11.51 8.99 2.01
N ARG A 47 10.26 9.47 2.13
CA ARG A 47 9.16 9.29 1.17
C ARG A 47 9.18 7.89 0.56
N ARG A 48 9.06 6.82 1.36
CA ARG A 48 9.03 5.46 0.80
C ARG A 48 7.61 5.12 0.38
N CYS A 49 7.48 4.37 -0.71
CA CYS A 49 6.21 3.83 -1.15
C CYS A 49 5.88 2.58 -0.33
N PHE A 50 4.69 2.55 0.26
CA PHE A 50 4.13 1.42 0.97
C PHE A 50 2.86 0.97 0.25
N CYS A 51 2.85 -0.27 -0.19
CA CYS A 51 1.72 -0.91 -0.82
C CYS A 51 0.74 -1.43 0.21
N THR A 52 -0.55 -1.29 -0.06
CA THR A 52 -1.64 -1.74 0.80
C THR A 52 -2.45 -2.83 0.12
N LYS A 53 -2.72 -3.91 0.84
CA LYS A 53 -3.60 -4.99 0.38
C LYS A 53 -4.47 -5.50 1.53
N HIS A 54 -5.57 -6.14 1.18
CA HIS A 54 -6.36 -6.88 2.15
C HIS A 54 -5.57 -8.13 2.56
N CYS A 55 -5.33 -8.27 3.86
CA CYS A 55 -4.84 -9.48 4.48
C CYS A 55 -6.00 -10.24 5.10
N VAL A 56 -6.03 -11.52 4.78
CA VAL A 56 -6.87 -12.53 5.42
C VAL A 56 -6.03 -13.28 6.44
#